data_AF-A0A2H0ZUZ8-F1
#
_entry.id   AF-A0A2H0ZUZ8-F1
#
_cell.length_a   1.000
_cell.length_b   1.000
_cell.length_c   1.000
_cell.angle_alpha   90.00
_cell.angle_beta   90.00
_cell.angle_gamma   90.00
#
_symmetry.space_group_name_H-M   'P 1'
#
loop_
_entity.id
_entity.type
_entity.pdbx_description
1 polymer ?
#
loop_
_entity_poly.entity_id
_entity_poly.type
_entity_poly.pdbx_seq_one_letter_code
_entity_poly.pdbx_strand_id
1 'polypeptide(L)'
;MDIDFLKVHFLAARFERPEAFSQSELTDIASKALHIMDIYQSLHPAYPLLQAQLKAACHPDAERFSSEWVRKVESNAPKTSYLVEMDDGLNSDKHKIVDEFKQVFAVSSIQCDFRMIQFYLAKLENIASFPSSVTNHEAFAENRYFEYLFYQLLAMIFGTRWFVESKSPRKETEESLDGPAEPRTIQSIDKKNGNYYTRHAFLFKSLDEKPEAVVKSLQPELDYYKLNKWLITLIKFTQGSFGAFVEEFERLQEHIQVLDSLGLVSEALCMYALASIATKPFNQLNMNSNEALVDAFTSDNGGLENEVYEVLRILASGEFHAAKQAILDPSLLDKLYAHIGFALPEDKDTFFERLCRLIDQKAFLLILSITKRISRQKILTMLGYSSENIAIYNDVSNKLLLLISALNLGESKIVYEDATDSFLHKPLSDAERQDMLQNGVSQLVGDVRAEASATMLKSVLIRKHYD
;
A
#
# COMPACT_ATOMS: atom_id res chain seq x y z
N MET A 1 2.88 -21.72 2.53
CA MET A 1 3.77 -20.55 2.70
C MET A 1 3.74 -20.19 4.17
N ASP A 2 4.90 -20.10 4.84
CA ASP A 2 4.98 -19.78 6.28
C ASP A 2 5.46 -18.34 6.46
N ILE A 3 4.52 -17.40 6.59
CA ILE A 3 4.79 -15.96 6.74
C ILE A 3 3.91 -15.30 7.81
N ASP A 4 3.26 -16.09 8.66
CA ASP A 4 2.34 -15.60 9.69
C ASP A 4 3.04 -14.70 10.72
N PHE A 5 4.36 -14.87 10.90
CA PHE A 5 5.18 -13.99 11.76
C PHE A 5 5.03 -12.51 11.44
N LEU A 6 4.80 -12.15 10.17
CA LEU A 6 4.66 -10.74 9.75
C LEU A 6 3.41 -10.07 10.32
N LYS A 7 2.37 -10.86 10.64
CA LYS A 7 1.12 -10.35 11.22
C LYS A 7 1.35 -9.66 12.56
N VAL A 8 2.44 -9.99 13.27
CA VAL A 8 2.78 -9.35 14.55
C VAL A 8 2.91 -7.84 14.44
N HIS A 9 3.39 -7.32 13.30
CA HIS A 9 3.57 -5.88 13.10
C HIS A 9 2.24 -5.16 12.95
N PHE A 10 1.30 -5.74 12.19
CA PHE A 10 -0.05 -5.18 12.04
C PHE A 10 -0.82 -5.25 13.35
N LEU A 11 -0.69 -6.35 14.11
CA LEU A 11 -1.30 -6.48 15.43
C LEU A 11 -0.73 -5.46 16.43
N ALA A 12 0.60 -5.26 16.43
CA ALA A 12 1.23 -4.25 17.28
C ALA A 12 0.78 -2.83 16.91
N ALA A 13 0.73 -2.49 15.62
CA ALA A 13 0.28 -1.19 15.15
C ALA A 13 -1.20 -0.91 15.50
N ARG A 14 -2.08 -1.92 15.39
CA ARG A 14 -3.47 -1.82 15.87
C ARG A 14 -3.53 -1.62 17.39
N PHE A 15 -2.70 -2.34 18.15
CA PHE A 15 -2.68 -2.25 19.61
C PHE A 15 -2.23 -0.88 20.13
N GLU A 16 -1.40 -0.15 19.38
CA GLU A 16 -1.01 1.24 19.68
C GLU A 16 -2.17 2.25 19.55
N ARG A 17 -3.33 1.82 19.05
CA ARG A 17 -4.56 2.63 18.88
C ARG A 17 -5.73 2.02 19.65
N PRO A 18 -5.67 2.03 21.00
CA PRO A 18 -6.69 1.40 21.83
C PRO A 18 -8.08 2.02 21.67
N GLU A 19 -8.19 3.26 21.21
CA GLU A 19 -9.45 3.98 20.99
C GLU A 19 -10.32 3.31 19.92
N ALA A 20 -9.70 2.59 18.98
CA ALA A 20 -10.38 1.91 17.88
C ALA A 20 -11.05 0.59 18.26
N PHE A 21 -10.78 0.06 19.46
CA PHE A 21 -11.12 -1.32 19.83
C PHE A 21 -11.73 -1.41 21.23
N SER A 22 -12.65 -2.35 21.41
CA SER A 22 -13.11 -2.74 22.74
C SER A 22 -11.99 -3.42 23.54
N GLN A 23 -12.15 -3.48 24.86
CA GLN A 23 -11.17 -4.18 25.73
C GLN A 23 -11.04 -5.67 25.38
N SER A 24 -12.13 -6.30 24.91
CA SER A 24 -12.09 -7.70 24.44
C SER A 24 -11.22 -7.83 23.19
N GLU A 25 -11.43 -6.97 22.20
CA GLU A 25 -10.65 -6.98 20.96
C GLU A 25 -9.17 -6.67 21.21
N LEU A 26 -8.84 -5.73 22.11
CA LEU A 26 -7.46 -5.45 22.51
C LEU A 26 -6.80 -6.66 23.18
N THR A 27 -7.56 -7.39 24.00
CA THR A 27 -7.10 -8.62 24.64
C THR A 27 -6.84 -9.72 23.60
N ASP A 28 -7.72 -9.85 22.61
CA ASP A 28 -7.56 -10.79 21.51
C ASP A 28 -6.36 -10.45 20.62
N ILE A 29 -6.16 -9.17 20.30
CA ILE A 29 -5.00 -8.67 19.55
C ILE A 29 -3.71 -9.00 20.30
N ALA A 30 -3.67 -8.70 21.61
CA ALA A 30 -2.52 -8.99 22.46
C ALA A 30 -2.22 -10.49 22.54
N SER A 31 -3.25 -11.32 22.74
CA SER A 31 -3.10 -12.77 22.79
C SER A 31 -2.57 -13.33 21.47
N LYS A 32 -3.14 -12.91 20.33
CA LYS A 32 -2.70 -13.35 18.98
C LYS A 32 -1.24 -12.97 18.71
N ALA A 33 -0.84 -11.74 19.04
CA ALA A 33 0.52 -11.27 18.84
C ALA A 33 1.54 -12.05 19.70
N LEU A 34 1.21 -12.31 20.97
CA LEU A 34 2.07 -13.10 21.87
C LEU A 34 2.16 -14.57 21.45
N HIS A 35 1.08 -15.14 20.92
CA HIS A 35 1.11 -16.49 20.35
C HIS A 35 2.02 -16.60 19.13
N ILE A 36 2.01 -15.61 18.24
CA ILE A 36 2.94 -15.56 17.11
C ILE A 36 4.38 -15.50 17.62
N MET A 37 4.67 -14.61 18.58
CA MET A 37 6.00 -14.51 19.21
C MET A 37 6.47 -15.84 19.82
N ASP A 38 5.56 -16.60 20.45
CA ASP A 38 5.87 -17.92 21.00
C ASP A 38 6.08 -18.97 19.91
N ILE A 39 5.31 -18.99 18.83
CA ILE A 39 5.51 -19.95 17.72
C ILE A 39 6.92 -19.80 17.12
N TYR A 40 7.34 -18.57 16.84
CA TYR A 40 8.63 -18.30 16.22
C TYR A 40 9.77 -18.09 17.23
N GLN A 41 9.47 -18.15 18.53
CA GLN A 41 10.41 -17.91 19.63
C GLN A 41 11.21 -16.61 19.41
N SER A 42 10.50 -15.50 19.21
CA SER A 42 11.09 -14.17 19.06
C SER A 42 10.18 -13.10 19.68
N LEU A 43 10.75 -12.02 20.21
CA LEU A 43 10.01 -10.96 20.90
C LEU A 43 9.95 -9.69 20.04
N HIS A 44 8.74 -9.19 19.80
CA HIS A 44 8.53 -7.87 19.20
C HIS A 44 8.66 -6.78 20.26
N PRO A 45 9.20 -5.58 19.97
CA PRO A 45 9.36 -4.51 20.96
C PRO A 45 8.10 -4.15 21.78
N ALA A 46 6.91 -4.35 21.20
CA ALA A 46 5.62 -4.11 21.86
C ALA A 46 5.23 -5.17 22.93
N TYR A 47 5.95 -6.30 23.04
CA TYR A 47 5.57 -7.41 23.92
C TYR A 47 5.25 -7.02 25.39
N PRO A 48 5.94 -6.05 26.03
CA PRO A 48 5.66 -5.72 27.43
C PRO A 48 4.25 -5.13 27.61
N LEU A 49 3.79 -4.32 26.65
CA LEU A 49 2.46 -3.72 26.68
C LEU A 49 1.38 -4.78 26.44
N LEU A 50 1.62 -5.71 25.53
CA LEU A 50 0.71 -6.82 25.24
C LEU A 50 0.56 -7.75 26.46
N GLN A 51 1.67 -8.07 27.16
CA GLN A 51 1.63 -8.84 28.40
C GLN A 51 0.85 -8.11 29.50
N ALA A 52 1.02 -6.79 29.61
CA ALA A 52 0.30 -5.98 30.59
C ALA A 52 -1.21 -6.04 30.35
N GLN A 53 -1.66 -6.00 29.09
CA GLN A 53 -3.08 -6.13 28.73
C GLN A 53 -3.66 -7.47 29.16
N LEU A 54 -3.00 -8.59 28.84
CA LEU A 54 -3.50 -9.91 29.24
C LEU A 54 -3.63 -10.06 30.76
N LYS A 55 -2.65 -9.51 31.51
CA LYS A 55 -2.70 -9.49 32.98
C LYS A 55 -3.85 -8.63 33.50
N ALA A 56 -4.04 -7.43 32.94
CA ALA A 56 -5.12 -6.53 33.33
C ALA A 56 -6.50 -7.13 33.05
N ALA A 57 -6.65 -7.87 31.95
CA ALA A 57 -7.87 -8.58 31.58
C ALA A 57 -8.08 -9.91 32.33
N CYS A 58 -7.15 -10.31 33.20
CA CYS A 58 -7.14 -11.64 33.85
C CYS A 58 -7.30 -12.80 32.84
N HIS A 59 -6.70 -12.66 31.66
CA HIS A 59 -6.79 -13.65 30.59
C HIS A 59 -6.05 -14.94 30.97
N PRO A 60 -6.56 -16.15 30.64
CA PRO A 60 -5.91 -17.42 31.00
C PRO A 60 -4.45 -17.53 30.56
N ASP A 61 -4.12 -16.97 29.38
CA ASP A 61 -2.76 -17.01 28.83
C ASP A 61 -1.78 -16.06 29.54
N ALA A 62 -2.23 -15.19 30.45
CA ALA A 62 -1.36 -14.26 31.16
C ALA A 62 -0.27 -14.97 31.99
N GLU A 63 -0.57 -16.17 32.51
CA GLU A 63 0.42 -16.99 33.23
C GLU A 63 1.44 -17.63 32.27
N ARG A 64 1.01 -18.02 31.07
CA ARG A 64 1.88 -18.61 30.03
C ARG A 64 2.91 -17.60 29.56
N PHE A 65 2.50 -16.37 29.27
CA PHE A 65 3.38 -15.30 28.79
C PHE A 65 4.02 -14.53 29.96
N SER A 66 4.76 -15.25 30.80
CA SER A 66 5.43 -14.72 31.99
C SER A 66 6.84 -14.18 31.71
N SER A 67 7.50 -13.63 32.74
CA SER A 67 8.93 -13.26 32.65
C SER A 67 9.85 -14.45 32.42
N GLU A 68 9.43 -15.67 32.79
CA GLU A 68 10.18 -16.90 32.50
C GLU A 68 10.11 -17.24 31.01
N TRP A 69 8.93 -17.08 30.40
CA TRP A 69 8.77 -17.21 28.94
C TRP A 69 9.66 -16.23 28.19
N VAL A 70 9.69 -14.95 28.60
CA VAL A 70 10.58 -13.93 28.01
C VAL A 70 12.04 -14.38 28.03
N ARG A 71 12.55 -14.82 29.19
CA ARG A 71 13.93 -15.31 29.32
C ARG A 71 14.21 -16.52 28.43
N LYS A 72 13.25 -17.45 28.34
CA LYS A 72 13.36 -18.63 27.47
C LYS A 72 13.48 -18.19 26.00
N VAL A 73 12.63 -17.27 25.55
CA VAL A 73 12.66 -16.76 24.18
C VAL A 73 13.96 -16.02 23.89
N GLU A 74 14.41 -15.13 24.79
CA GLU A 74 15.69 -14.40 24.63
C GLU A 74 16.91 -15.34 24.57
N SER A 75 16.84 -16.48 25.26
CA SER A 75 17.91 -17.49 25.23
C SER A 75 17.95 -18.32 23.94
N ASN A 76 16.87 -18.28 23.14
CA ASN A 76 16.73 -19.07 21.91
C ASN A 76 17.10 -18.24 20.66
N ALA A 77 18.33 -17.71 20.65
CA ALA A 77 18.83 -16.97 19.49
C ALA A 77 18.95 -17.90 18.26
N PRO A 78 18.55 -17.44 17.06
CA PRO A 78 18.70 -18.23 15.85
C PRO A 78 20.19 -18.48 15.59
N LYS A 79 20.53 -19.70 15.15
CA LYS A 79 21.91 -20.03 14.76
C LYS A 79 22.22 -19.28 13.47
N THR A 80 23.12 -18.31 13.49
CA THR A 80 23.50 -17.51 12.31
C THR A 80 24.90 -17.80 11.79
N SER A 81 25.64 -18.70 12.44
CA SER A 81 27.04 -19.02 12.11
C SER A 81 27.21 -19.48 10.67
N TYR A 82 26.25 -20.23 10.11
CA TYR A 82 26.31 -20.68 8.70
C TYR A 82 26.22 -19.56 7.67
N LEU A 83 25.67 -18.38 8.00
CA LEU A 83 25.63 -17.22 7.10
C LEU A 83 26.92 -16.39 7.13
N VAL A 84 27.77 -16.60 8.14
CA VAL A 84 28.99 -15.84 8.40
C VAL A 84 30.25 -16.67 8.13
N GLU A 85 30.21 -17.97 8.42
CA GLU A 85 31.36 -18.90 8.36
C GLU A 85 31.48 -19.66 7.04
N MET A 86 30.49 -19.58 6.14
CA MET A 86 30.59 -20.17 4.80
C MET A 86 31.38 -19.24 3.87
N ASP A 87 32.70 -19.29 4.04
CA ASP A 87 33.67 -18.75 3.07
C ASP A 87 33.59 -19.57 1.77
N ASP A 88 33.71 -18.86 0.64
CA ASP A 88 33.49 -19.30 -0.74
C ASP A 88 33.95 -20.75 -1.04
N GLY A 89 33.01 -21.66 -1.33
CA GLY A 89 33.35 -22.87 -2.11
C GLY A 89 32.81 -24.24 -1.68
N LEU A 90 32.00 -24.37 -0.64
CA LEU A 90 31.39 -25.66 -0.28
C LEU A 90 29.97 -25.78 -0.81
N ASN A 91 29.80 -26.80 -1.67
CA ASN A 91 28.58 -27.31 -2.30
C ASN A 91 27.48 -27.58 -1.25
N SER A 92 26.85 -26.51 -0.79
CA SER A 92 25.84 -26.51 0.26
C SER A 92 24.47 -26.54 -0.40
N ASP A 93 23.60 -27.39 0.11
CA ASP A 93 22.24 -27.55 -0.41
C ASP A 93 21.50 -26.22 -0.30
N LYS A 94 21.25 -25.57 -1.44
CA LYS A 94 20.52 -24.30 -1.56
C LYS A 94 19.23 -24.33 -0.75
N HIS A 95 18.48 -25.44 -0.79
CA HIS A 95 17.20 -25.55 -0.09
C HIS A 95 17.37 -25.42 1.40
N LYS A 96 18.35 -26.16 1.94
CA LYS A 96 18.69 -26.12 3.36
C LYS A 96 19.11 -24.71 3.79
N ILE A 97 19.94 -24.01 3.01
CA ILE A 97 20.39 -22.66 3.33
C ILE A 97 19.22 -21.67 3.36
N VAL A 98 18.34 -21.73 2.35
CA VAL A 98 17.17 -20.83 2.29
C VAL A 98 16.20 -21.15 3.43
N ASP A 99 16.03 -22.42 3.81
CA ASP A 99 15.17 -22.80 4.93
C ASP A 99 15.74 -22.41 6.30
N GLU A 100 17.05 -22.50 6.51
CA GLU A 100 17.68 -21.94 7.70
C GLU A 100 17.55 -20.41 7.72
N PHE A 101 17.71 -19.75 6.55
CA PHE A 101 17.54 -18.30 6.43
C PHE A 101 16.14 -17.84 6.78
N LYS A 102 15.08 -18.60 6.45
CA LYS A 102 13.71 -18.29 6.86
C LYS A 102 13.57 -18.07 8.34
N GLN A 103 14.21 -18.89 9.16
CA GLN A 103 14.14 -18.76 10.61
C GLN A 103 14.80 -17.47 11.06
N VAL A 104 15.99 -17.14 10.53
CA VAL A 104 16.67 -15.87 10.80
C VAL A 104 15.81 -14.69 10.38
N PHE A 105 15.23 -14.75 9.18
CA PHE A 105 14.34 -13.73 8.64
C PHE A 105 13.11 -13.51 9.53
N ALA A 106 12.43 -14.58 9.95
CA ALA A 106 11.26 -14.51 10.82
C ALA A 106 11.61 -13.89 12.18
N VAL A 107 12.68 -14.37 12.83
CA VAL A 107 13.13 -13.86 14.14
C VAL A 107 13.48 -12.37 14.06
N SER A 108 14.33 -11.98 13.10
CA SER A 108 14.75 -10.59 12.93
C SER A 108 13.60 -9.69 12.50
N SER A 109 12.63 -10.21 11.74
CA SER A 109 11.43 -9.46 11.35
C SER A 109 10.62 -9.12 12.59
N ILE A 110 10.28 -10.13 13.41
CA ILE A 110 9.55 -9.93 14.67
C ILE A 110 10.27 -8.92 15.59
N GLN A 111 11.61 -8.96 15.65
CA GLN A 111 12.42 -8.02 16.45
C GLN A 111 12.50 -6.60 15.86
N CYS A 112 11.92 -6.37 14.68
CA CYS A 112 12.06 -5.15 13.88
C CYS A 112 13.50 -4.82 13.47
N ASP A 113 14.39 -5.83 13.41
CA ASP A 113 15.78 -5.67 13.00
C ASP A 113 15.95 -5.86 11.48
N PHE A 114 15.35 -4.93 10.73
CA PHE A 114 15.41 -4.94 9.26
C PHE A 114 16.81 -4.66 8.71
N ARG A 115 17.72 -4.10 9.52
CA ARG A 115 19.13 -3.91 9.15
C ARG A 115 19.85 -5.25 9.10
N MET A 116 19.69 -6.09 10.12
CA MET A 116 20.26 -7.44 10.11
C MET A 116 19.66 -8.31 9.01
N ILE A 117 18.37 -8.16 8.71
CA ILE A 117 17.76 -8.83 7.56
C ILE A 117 18.47 -8.44 6.26
N GLN A 118 18.70 -7.15 6.02
CA GLN A 118 19.39 -6.69 4.80
C GLN A 118 20.81 -7.25 4.70
N PHE A 119 21.53 -7.30 5.83
CA PHE A 119 22.85 -7.90 5.89
C PHE A 119 22.83 -9.39 5.49
N TYR A 120 21.94 -10.18 6.09
CA TYR A 120 21.84 -11.61 5.80
C TYR A 120 21.31 -11.89 4.39
N LEU A 121 20.44 -11.03 3.84
CA LEU A 121 20.00 -11.14 2.44
C LEU A 121 21.14 -10.95 1.45
N ALA A 122 22.05 -10.00 1.71
CA ALA A 122 23.23 -9.80 0.87
C ALA A 122 24.15 -11.02 0.90
N LYS A 123 24.27 -11.70 2.04
CA LYS A 123 25.02 -12.96 2.17
C LYS A 123 24.32 -14.13 1.47
N LEU A 124 23.01 -14.26 1.64
CA LEU A 124 22.22 -15.32 1.02
C LEU A 124 22.37 -15.34 -0.51
N GLU A 125 22.38 -14.17 -1.15
CA GLU A 125 22.53 -14.08 -2.61
C GLU A 125 23.85 -14.66 -3.11
N ASN A 126 24.93 -14.47 -2.35
CA ASN A 126 26.25 -14.98 -2.70
C ASN A 126 26.36 -16.50 -2.55
N ILE A 127 25.61 -17.09 -1.61
CA ILE A 127 25.72 -18.51 -1.24
C ILE A 127 24.71 -19.37 -2.02
N ALA A 128 23.45 -18.95 -2.09
CA ALA A 128 22.37 -19.79 -2.62
C ALA A 128 22.26 -19.78 -4.15
N SER A 129 22.76 -18.73 -4.82
CA SER A 129 22.62 -18.46 -6.27
C SER A 129 21.19 -18.60 -6.82
N PHE A 130 20.69 -17.53 -7.44
CA PHE A 130 19.35 -17.52 -8.02
C PHE A 130 19.41 -17.33 -9.54
N PRO A 131 19.47 -18.43 -10.32
CA PRO A 131 19.46 -18.37 -11.78
C PRO A 131 18.34 -17.48 -12.33
N SER A 132 18.72 -16.58 -13.24
CA SER A 132 17.76 -15.68 -13.91
C SER A 132 16.93 -16.37 -15.00
N SER A 133 17.24 -17.63 -15.32
CA SER A 133 16.52 -18.45 -16.29
C SER A 133 16.47 -19.91 -15.83
N VAL A 134 15.30 -20.53 -15.96
CA VAL A 134 15.06 -21.95 -15.72
C VAL A 134 14.26 -22.53 -16.89
N THR A 135 14.45 -23.82 -17.17
CA THR A 135 13.94 -24.44 -18.40
C THR A 135 12.75 -25.37 -18.19
N ASN A 136 12.45 -25.76 -16.95
CA ASN A 136 11.36 -26.68 -16.61
C ASN A 136 10.66 -26.29 -15.31
N HIS A 137 9.52 -26.93 -15.01
CA HIS A 137 8.69 -26.64 -13.83
C HIS A 137 9.39 -26.95 -12.50
N GLU A 138 10.14 -28.05 -12.43
CA GLU A 138 10.85 -28.46 -11.22
C GLU A 138 11.93 -27.43 -10.84
N ALA A 139 12.81 -27.10 -11.79
CA ALA A 139 13.84 -26.09 -11.61
C ALA A 139 13.26 -24.70 -11.30
N PHE A 140 12.05 -24.40 -11.79
CA PHE A 140 11.34 -23.17 -11.43
C PHE A 140 10.89 -23.17 -9.97
N ALA A 141 10.22 -24.23 -9.53
CA ALA A 141 9.80 -24.38 -8.13
C ALA A 141 11.00 -24.36 -7.18
N GLU A 142 12.10 -25.02 -7.57
CA GLU A 142 13.31 -25.12 -6.75
C GLU A 142 14.12 -23.82 -6.69
N ASN A 143 13.96 -22.93 -7.67
CA ASN A 143 14.74 -21.71 -7.71
C ASN A 143 14.42 -20.76 -6.54
N ARG A 144 13.16 -20.74 -6.08
CA ARG A 144 12.71 -19.91 -4.93
C ARG A 144 13.05 -18.42 -5.09
N TYR A 145 12.99 -17.94 -6.33
CA TYR A 145 13.43 -16.59 -6.67
C TYR A 145 12.39 -15.54 -6.27
N PHE A 146 11.11 -15.84 -6.42
CA PHE A 146 10.06 -14.92 -5.99
C PHE A 146 10.01 -14.81 -4.47
N GLU A 147 10.23 -15.91 -3.76
CA GLU A 147 10.42 -15.91 -2.30
C GLU A 147 11.61 -15.03 -1.88
N TYR A 148 12.74 -15.14 -2.57
CA TYR A 148 13.90 -14.28 -2.31
C TYR A 148 13.59 -12.79 -2.54
N LEU A 149 12.95 -12.44 -3.66
CA LEU A 149 12.52 -11.07 -3.95
C LEU A 149 11.53 -10.56 -2.90
N PHE A 150 10.67 -11.43 -2.37
CA PHE A 150 9.74 -11.12 -1.31
C PHE A 150 10.44 -10.71 -0.01
N TYR A 151 11.48 -11.44 0.40
CA TYR A 151 12.26 -11.05 1.58
C TYR A 151 12.95 -9.69 1.42
N GLN A 152 13.50 -9.41 0.22
CA GLN A 152 14.06 -8.09 -0.07
C GLN A 152 13.01 -6.99 0.01
N LEU A 153 11.84 -7.23 -0.58
CA LEU A 153 10.76 -6.26 -0.63
C LEU A 153 10.26 -5.94 0.78
N LEU A 154 10.03 -6.95 1.61
CA LEU A 154 9.63 -6.77 3.01
C LEU A 154 10.65 -5.99 3.82
N ALA A 155 11.93 -6.35 3.73
CA ALA A 155 12.99 -5.67 4.47
C ALA A 155 13.03 -4.16 4.16
N MET A 156 12.78 -3.79 2.90
CA MET A 156 12.66 -2.39 2.51
C MET A 156 11.35 -1.77 3.00
N ILE A 157 10.20 -2.40 2.74
CA ILE A 157 8.89 -1.81 3.05
C ILE A 157 8.73 -1.63 4.56
N PHE A 158 8.94 -2.68 5.34
CA PHE A 158 8.71 -2.65 6.77
C PHE A 158 9.76 -1.79 7.47
N GLY A 159 11.04 -1.94 7.10
CA GLY A 159 12.15 -1.21 7.72
C GLY A 159 12.28 0.27 7.33
N THR A 160 11.72 0.69 6.20
CA THR A 160 11.89 2.07 5.69
C THR A 160 10.61 2.85 5.44
N ARG A 161 9.43 2.20 5.40
CA ARG A 161 8.16 2.86 5.09
C ARG A 161 7.07 2.64 6.15
N TRP A 162 6.75 1.40 6.48
CA TRP A 162 5.57 1.11 7.30
C TRP A 162 5.82 1.12 8.81
N PHE A 163 6.97 0.62 9.29
CA PHE A 163 7.25 0.45 10.72
C PHE A 163 8.59 1.07 11.13
N VAL A 164 8.87 2.28 10.66
CA VAL A 164 10.15 2.97 10.84
C VAL A 164 10.44 3.32 12.30
N GLU A 165 9.40 3.45 13.13
CA GLU A 165 9.47 3.92 14.51
C GLU A 165 9.74 2.82 15.54
N SER A 166 9.59 1.54 15.18
CA SER A 166 9.92 0.40 16.05
C SER A 166 11.43 0.09 16.11
N LYS A 167 12.28 1.07 15.78
CA LYS A 167 13.75 0.91 15.81
C LYS A 167 14.20 0.73 17.26
N SER A 168 14.69 -0.46 17.57
CA SER A 168 15.49 -0.69 18.77
C SER A 168 16.59 0.38 18.85
N PRO A 169 16.88 0.94 20.04
CA PRO A 169 17.98 1.89 20.20
C PRO A 169 19.27 1.26 19.69
N ARG A 170 19.96 1.97 18.80
CA ARG A 170 21.29 1.61 18.30
C ARG A 170 22.15 1.19 19.49
N LYS A 171 22.59 -0.06 19.55
CA LYS A 171 23.75 -0.39 20.38
C LYS A 171 24.97 0.26 19.71
N GLU A 172 25.65 1.14 20.43
CA GLU A 172 26.78 1.95 19.94
C GLU A 172 27.98 1.12 19.43
N THR A 173 27.94 -0.21 19.56
CA THR A 173 29.01 -1.15 19.18
C THR A 173 28.79 -1.89 17.86
N GLU A 174 27.70 -1.63 17.12
CA GLU A 174 27.48 -2.31 15.84
C GLU A 174 28.17 -1.57 14.69
N GLU A 175 29.32 -2.13 14.27
CA GLU A 175 30.10 -1.73 13.10
C GLU A 175 29.19 -1.41 11.90
N SER A 176 29.61 -0.43 11.09
CA SER A 176 29.01 -0.11 9.81
C SER A 176 29.08 -1.35 8.91
N LEU A 177 27.98 -2.10 8.85
CA LEU A 177 27.74 -3.17 7.88
C LEU A 177 27.63 -2.57 6.48
N ASP A 178 28.77 -2.16 5.91
CA ASP A 178 28.92 -1.80 4.50
C ASP A 178 28.90 -3.09 3.68
N GLY A 179 27.70 -3.54 3.32
CA GLY A 179 27.49 -4.55 2.29
C GLY A 179 27.67 -3.95 0.88
N PRO A 180 27.92 -4.77 -0.16
CA PRO A 180 28.10 -4.29 -1.52
C PRO A 180 26.80 -3.66 -2.03
N ALA A 181 26.79 -2.32 -2.11
CA ALA A 181 25.59 -1.53 -2.39
C ALA A 181 25.47 -1.20 -3.88
N GLU A 182 24.79 -2.05 -4.66
CA GLU A 182 23.83 -1.46 -5.59
C GLU A 182 22.62 -1.01 -4.76
N PRO A 183 22.16 0.26 -4.85
CA PRO A 183 20.94 0.67 -4.19
C PRO A 183 19.76 -0.11 -4.79
N ARG A 184 19.34 -1.17 -4.11
CA ARG A 184 18.13 -1.92 -4.47
C ARG A 184 16.94 -1.03 -4.13
N THR A 185 16.36 -0.43 -5.16
CA THR A 185 15.10 0.31 -5.03
C THR A 185 13.92 -0.65 -5.19
N ILE A 186 12.77 -0.31 -4.61
CA ILE A 186 11.51 -1.04 -4.82
C ILE A 186 11.20 -1.20 -6.33
N GLN A 187 11.49 -0.18 -7.13
CA GLN A 187 11.33 -0.22 -8.59
C GLN A 187 12.24 -1.24 -9.27
N SER A 188 13.49 -1.40 -8.80
CA SER A 188 14.41 -2.41 -9.32
C SER A 188 13.88 -3.83 -9.06
N ILE A 189 13.31 -4.06 -7.87
CA ILE A 189 12.71 -5.34 -7.50
C ILE A 189 11.42 -5.62 -8.29
N ASP A 190 10.56 -4.62 -8.49
CA ASP A 190 9.38 -4.75 -9.37
C ASP A 190 9.78 -5.17 -10.79
N LYS A 191 10.81 -4.51 -11.35
CA LYS A 191 11.34 -4.86 -12.67
C LYS A 191 11.90 -6.29 -12.71
N LYS A 192 12.63 -6.73 -11.68
CA LYS A 192 13.13 -8.11 -11.57
C LYS A 192 11.96 -9.12 -11.49
N ASN A 193 10.96 -8.83 -10.67
CA ASN A 193 9.76 -9.64 -10.49
C ASN A 193 9.00 -9.82 -11.81
N GLY A 194 8.71 -8.72 -12.52
CA GLY A 194 8.01 -8.74 -13.81
C GLY A 194 8.82 -9.39 -14.94
N ASN A 195 10.12 -9.11 -15.03
CA ASN A 195 10.99 -9.71 -16.05
C ASN A 195 11.12 -11.23 -15.86
N TYR A 196 11.27 -11.69 -14.61
CA TYR A 196 11.38 -13.11 -14.32
C TYR A 196 10.08 -13.84 -14.63
N TYR A 197 8.92 -13.29 -14.24
CA TYR A 197 7.62 -13.84 -14.61
C TYR A 197 7.44 -13.94 -16.13
N THR A 198 7.69 -12.84 -16.85
CA THR A 198 7.51 -12.76 -18.31
C THR A 198 8.41 -13.74 -19.05
N ARG A 199 9.67 -13.86 -18.62
CA ARG A 199 10.65 -14.79 -19.22
C ARG A 199 10.22 -16.25 -19.09
N HIS A 200 9.56 -16.59 -17.99
CA HIS A 200 9.10 -17.95 -17.70
C HIS A 200 7.63 -18.18 -18.03
N ALA A 201 6.95 -17.22 -18.68
CA ALA A 201 5.54 -17.34 -19.04
C ALA A 201 5.22 -18.61 -19.87
N PHE A 202 6.19 -19.12 -20.64
CA PHE A 202 6.05 -20.37 -21.38
C PHE A 202 5.80 -21.59 -20.48
N LEU A 203 6.30 -21.59 -19.24
CA LEU A 203 6.03 -22.64 -18.26
C LEU A 203 4.57 -22.60 -17.78
N PHE A 204 3.94 -21.42 -17.80
CA PHE A 204 2.59 -21.24 -17.26
C PHE A 204 1.49 -21.48 -18.30
N LYS A 205 1.79 -21.31 -19.60
CA LYS A 205 0.80 -21.43 -20.69
C LYS A 205 0.09 -22.80 -20.82
N SER A 206 0.64 -23.86 -20.21
CA SER A 206 0.08 -25.22 -20.27
C SER A 206 -0.15 -25.81 -18.87
N LEU A 207 -0.21 -24.96 -17.83
CA LEU A 207 -0.38 -25.41 -16.44
C LEU A 207 -1.64 -26.25 -16.24
N ASP A 208 -2.75 -25.87 -16.89
CA ASP A 208 -4.04 -26.57 -16.77
C ASP A 208 -4.02 -27.99 -17.34
N GLU A 209 -3.06 -28.30 -18.21
CA GLU A 209 -2.85 -29.62 -18.81
C GLU A 209 -1.85 -30.47 -18.01
N LYS A 210 -1.25 -29.92 -16.94
CA LYS A 210 -0.28 -30.63 -16.10
C LYS A 210 -0.96 -31.40 -14.96
N PRO A 211 -0.32 -32.47 -14.46
CA PRO A 211 -0.78 -33.14 -13.26
C PRO A 211 -0.89 -32.17 -12.08
N GLU A 212 -1.92 -32.33 -11.26
CA GLU A 212 -2.19 -31.48 -10.08
C GLU A 212 -0.96 -31.35 -9.16
N ALA A 213 -0.16 -32.42 -9.03
CA ALA A 213 1.08 -32.40 -8.25
C ALA A 213 2.10 -31.36 -8.75
N VAL A 214 2.20 -31.16 -10.07
CA VAL A 214 3.09 -30.15 -10.67
C VAL A 214 2.54 -28.75 -10.46
N VAL A 215 1.21 -28.58 -10.58
CA VAL A 215 0.57 -27.28 -10.29
C VAL A 215 0.80 -26.89 -8.83
N LYS A 216 0.61 -27.84 -7.90
CA LYS A 216 0.82 -27.63 -6.46
C LYS A 216 2.26 -27.31 -6.09
N SER A 217 3.27 -27.86 -6.78
CA SER A 217 4.68 -27.55 -6.49
C SER A 217 5.08 -26.14 -6.90
N LEU A 218 4.42 -25.57 -7.92
CA LEU A 218 4.67 -24.21 -8.42
C LEU A 218 3.91 -23.14 -7.65
N GLN A 219 2.77 -23.51 -7.04
CA GLN A 219 1.86 -22.59 -6.37
C GLN A 219 2.55 -21.66 -5.35
N PRO A 220 3.47 -22.13 -4.48
CA PRO A 220 4.13 -21.24 -3.53
C PRO A 220 4.91 -20.09 -4.18
N GLU A 221 5.64 -20.35 -5.27
CA GLU A 221 6.39 -19.32 -5.99
C GLU A 221 5.45 -18.35 -6.72
N LEU A 222 4.33 -18.84 -7.26
CA LEU A 222 3.31 -17.99 -7.87
C LEU A 222 2.59 -17.11 -6.84
N ASP A 223 2.36 -17.62 -5.63
CA ASP A 223 1.81 -16.84 -4.53
C ASP A 223 2.80 -15.77 -4.06
N TYR A 224 4.10 -16.07 -3.98
CA TYR A 224 5.14 -15.06 -3.70
C TYR A 224 5.21 -13.99 -4.80
N TYR A 225 5.08 -14.36 -6.06
CA TYR A 225 4.99 -13.41 -7.17
C TYR A 225 3.81 -12.45 -7.00
N LYS A 226 2.63 -12.98 -6.67
CA LYS A 226 1.41 -12.19 -6.42
C LYS A 226 1.55 -11.30 -5.19
N LEU A 227 2.14 -11.81 -4.10
CA LEU A 227 2.45 -11.02 -2.90
C LEU A 227 3.39 -9.86 -3.22
N ASN A 228 4.44 -10.10 -4.01
CA ASN A 228 5.36 -9.05 -4.45
C ASN A 228 4.60 -7.94 -5.21
N LYS A 229 3.76 -8.33 -6.17
CA LYS A 229 2.91 -7.38 -6.91
C LYS A 229 1.99 -6.59 -5.99
N TRP A 230 1.33 -7.25 -5.05
CA TRP A 230 0.46 -6.60 -4.08
C TRP A 230 1.21 -5.61 -3.17
N LEU A 231 2.33 -6.03 -2.57
CA LEU A 231 3.14 -5.18 -1.70
C LEU A 231 3.67 -3.94 -2.44
N ILE A 232 4.12 -4.10 -3.69
CA ILE A 232 4.53 -2.97 -4.55
C ILE A 232 3.35 -2.03 -4.81
N THR A 233 2.17 -2.58 -5.08
CA THR A 233 0.94 -1.80 -5.28
C THR A 233 0.58 -1.02 -4.02
N LEU A 234 0.50 -1.66 -2.85
CA LEU A 234 0.18 -1.00 -1.58
C LEU A 234 1.16 0.15 -1.25
N ILE A 235 2.43 0.02 -1.61
CA ILE A 235 3.41 1.11 -1.42
C ILE A 235 3.11 2.34 -2.26
N LYS A 236 2.51 2.19 -3.46
CA LYS A 236 2.11 3.35 -4.27
C LYS A 236 1.08 4.20 -3.54
N PHE A 237 0.21 3.60 -2.72
CA PHE A 237 -0.68 4.33 -1.84
C PHE A 237 0.09 5.16 -0.82
N THR A 238 1.05 4.56 -0.11
CA THR A 238 1.92 5.27 0.86
C THR A 238 2.73 6.40 0.21
N GLN A 239 3.07 6.27 -1.07
CA GLN A 239 3.76 7.31 -1.85
C GLN A 239 2.82 8.42 -2.37
N GLY A 240 1.52 8.38 -2.05
CA GLY A 240 0.52 9.32 -2.58
C GLY A 240 0.23 9.18 -4.07
N SER A 241 0.75 8.12 -4.72
CA SER A 241 0.56 7.84 -6.15
C SER A 241 -0.77 7.13 -6.40
N PHE A 242 -1.88 7.75 -5.98
CA PHE A 242 -3.21 7.11 -5.96
C PHE A 242 -3.69 6.62 -7.32
N GLY A 243 -3.41 7.35 -8.40
CA GLY A 243 -3.81 6.93 -9.76
C GLY A 243 -3.17 5.60 -10.16
N ALA A 244 -1.84 5.50 -10.02
CA ALA A 244 -1.09 4.29 -10.32
C ALA A 244 -1.41 3.12 -9.35
N PHE A 245 -1.80 3.44 -8.11
CA PHE A 245 -2.28 2.45 -7.15
C PHE A 245 -3.63 1.86 -7.58
N VAL A 246 -4.62 2.70 -7.90
CA VAL A 246 -5.97 2.27 -8.32
C VAL A 246 -5.89 1.41 -9.59
N GLU A 247 -5.11 1.83 -10.58
CA GLU A 247 -4.94 1.07 -11.83
C GLU A 247 -4.39 -0.34 -11.59
N GLU A 248 -3.36 -0.48 -10.74
CA GLU A 248 -2.80 -1.80 -10.43
C GLU A 248 -3.69 -2.61 -9.49
N PHE A 249 -4.40 -1.98 -8.57
CA PHE A 249 -5.38 -2.67 -7.71
C PHE A 249 -6.45 -3.34 -8.57
N GLU A 250 -7.04 -2.63 -9.53
CA GLU A 250 -8.06 -3.18 -10.42
C GLU A 250 -7.56 -4.36 -11.25
N ARG A 251 -6.26 -4.37 -11.61
CA ARG A 251 -5.62 -5.51 -12.30
C ARG A 251 -5.38 -6.71 -11.38
N LEU A 252 -5.19 -6.48 -10.08
CA LEU A 252 -4.81 -7.52 -9.12
C LEU A 252 -5.97 -8.03 -8.26
N GLN A 253 -7.10 -7.33 -8.22
CA GLN A 253 -8.22 -7.61 -7.32
C GLN A 253 -8.74 -9.06 -7.37
N GLU A 254 -8.67 -9.72 -8.53
CA GLU A 254 -9.04 -11.15 -8.68
C GLU A 254 -8.15 -12.09 -7.87
N HIS A 255 -7.01 -11.59 -7.38
CA HIS A 255 -6.04 -12.31 -6.57
C HIS A 255 -5.89 -11.68 -5.18
N ILE A 256 -6.88 -10.93 -4.71
CA ILE A 256 -6.83 -10.26 -3.39
C ILE A 256 -6.68 -11.25 -2.23
N GLN A 257 -7.24 -12.46 -2.35
CA GLN A 257 -7.15 -13.53 -1.34
C GLN A 257 -5.72 -13.93 -0.99
N VAL A 258 -4.74 -13.69 -1.87
CA VAL A 258 -3.33 -13.91 -1.53
C VAL A 258 -2.89 -13.06 -0.34
N LEU A 259 -3.51 -11.90 -0.11
CA LEU A 259 -3.27 -11.03 1.04
C LEU A 259 -3.80 -11.61 2.38
N ASP A 260 -4.64 -12.64 2.38
CA ASP A 260 -5.09 -13.31 3.62
C ASP A 260 -3.90 -13.90 4.40
N SER A 261 -2.86 -14.32 3.67
CA SER A 261 -1.60 -14.79 4.26
C SER A 261 -0.89 -13.72 5.10
N LEU A 262 -1.13 -12.43 4.82
CA LEU A 262 -0.63 -11.29 5.59
C LEU A 262 -1.71 -10.64 6.47
N GLY A 263 -2.99 -11.01 6.29
CA GLY A 263 -4.13 -10.36 6.94
C GLY A 263 -4.34 -8.92 6.48
N LEU A 264 -4.10 -8.64 5.19
CA LEU A 264 -4.10 -7.28 4.61
C LEU A 264 -5.27 -6.99 3.65
N VAL A 265 -6.24 -7.89 3.53
CA VAL A 265 -7.37 -7.71 2.60
C VAL A 265 -8.18 -6.46 2.96
N SER A 266 -8.53 -6.33 4.24
CA SER A 266 -9.26 -5.18 4.80
C SER A 266 -8.55 -3.85 4.49
N GLU A 267 -7.25 -3.82 4.76
CA GLU A 267 -6.40 -2.66 4.55
C GLU A 267 -6.31 -2.29 3.08
N ALA A 268 -6.16 -3.27 2.19
CA ALA A 268 -6.10 -3.04 0.74
C ALA A 268 -7.43 -2.46 0.21
N LEU A 269 -8.57 -2.97 0.68
CA LEU A 269 -9.90 -2.46 0.34
C LEU A 269 -10.09 -1.02 0.83
N CYS A 270 -9.73 -0.72 2.08
CA CYS A 270 -9.80 0.63 2.63
C CYS A 270 -8.91 1.62 1.86
N MET A 271 -7.65 1.24 1.56
CA MET A 271 -6.75 2.05 0.74
C MET A 271 -7.33 2.30 -0.65
N TYR A 272 -7.91 1.28 -1.28
CA TYR A 272 -8.55 1.39 -2.58
C TYR A 272 -9.75 2.35 -2.57
N ALA A 273 -10.60 2.28 -1.55
CA ALA A 273 -11.72 3.20 -1.39
C ALA A 273 -11.24 4.65 -1.28
N LEU A 274 -10.28 4.93 -0.38
CA LEU A 274 -9.74 6.27 -0.18
C LEU A 274 -9.03 6.82 -1.42
N ALA A 275 -8.25 5.99 -2.11
CA ALA A 275 -7.61 6.37 -3.37
C ALA A 275 -8.62 6.59 -4.50
N SER A 276 -9.73 5.84 -4.50
CA SER A 276 -10.82 6.04 -5.45
C SER A 276 -11.52 7.38 -5.23
N ILE A 277 -11.75 7.81 -3.98
CA ILE A 277 -12.26 9.15 -3.67
C ILE A 277 -11.37 10.22 -4.29
N ALA A 278 -10.04 10.04 -4.27
CA ALA A 278 -9.12 11.00 -4.85
C ALA A 278 -9.18 10.98 -6.39
N THR A 279 -9.15 9.80 -7.01
CA THR A 279 -8.84 9.65 -8.44
C THR A 279 -10.05 9.49 -9.36
N LYS A 280 -11.15 8.89 -8.88
CA LYS A 280 -12.28 8.54 -9.74
C LYS A 280 -13.39 9.59 -9.72
N PRO A 281 -14.14 9.78 -10.82
CA PRO A 281 -15.39 10.53 -10.81
C PRO A 281 -16.39 10.00 -9.77
N PHE A 282 -17.18 10.87 -9.16
CA PHE A 282 -18.12 10.48 -8.08
C PHE A 282 -19.12 9.40 -8.52
N ASN A 283 -19.62 9.44 -9.75
CA ASN A 283 -20.56 8.47 -10.29
C ASN A 283 -19.96 7.06 -10.49
N GLN A 284 -18.65 6.90 -10.39
CA GLN A 284 -17.95 5.61 -10.49
C GLN A 284 -17.58 5.03 -9.11
N LEU A 285 -17.83 5.75 -8.01
CA LEU A 285 -17.42 5.34 -6.67
C LEU A 285 -18.27 4.22 -6.06
N ASN A 286 -19.50 4.02 -6.54
CA ASN A 286 -20.36 2.93 -6.08
C ASN A 286 -19.90 1.54 -6.56
N MET A 287 -18.95 1.47 -7.50
CA MET A 287 -18.36 0.23 -8.02
C MET A 287 -19.38 -0.75 -8.62
N ASN A 288 -20.57 -0.26 -9.03
CA ASN A 288 -21.67 -1.11 -9.50
C ASN A 288 -21.32 -2.01 -10.70
N SER A 289 -20.26 -1.69 -11.43
CA SER A 289 -19.77 -2.51 -12.53
C SER A 289 -18.97 -3.75 -12.09
N ASN A 290 -18.71 -3.92 -10.80
CA ASN A 290 -17.88 -5.00 -10.27
C ASN A 290 -18.50 -5.59 -8.98
N GLU A 291 -19.42 -6.53 -9.16
CA GLU A 291 -20.17 -7.19 -8.08
C GLU A 291 -19.25 -7.88 -7.06
N ALA A 292 -18.22 -8.58 -7.51
CA ALA A 292 -17.27 -9.27 -6.63
C ALA A 292 -16.53 -8.32 -5.68
N LEU A 293 -16.24 -7.09 -6.12
CA LEU A 293 -15.62 -6.08 -5.29
C LEU A 293 -16.61 -5.48 -4.28
N VAL A 294 -17.87 -5.27 -4.68
CA VAL A 294 -18.94 -4.84 -3.77
C VAL A 294 -19.18 -5.89 -2.68
N ASP A 295 -19.20 -7.17 -3.06
CA ASP A 295 -19.32 -8.28 -2.11
C ASP A 295 -18.15 -8.30 -1.12
N ALA A 296 -16.93 -8.04 -1.58
CA ALA A 296 -15.77 -7.94 -0.70
C ALA A 296 -15.92 -6.83 0.36
N PHE A 297 -16.48 -5.67 -0.02
CA PHE A 297 -16.75 -4.56 0.91
C PHE A 297 -17.93 -4.82 1.85
N THR A 298 -18.92 -5.61 1.43
CA THR A 298 -20.21 -5.76 2.15
C THR A 298 -20.39 -7.11 2.82
N SER A 299 -19.41 -8.01 2.71
CA SER A 299 -19.44 -9.36 3.29
C SER A 299 -19.65 -9.37 4.81
N ASP A 300 -19.13 -8.39 5.53
CA ASP A 300 -19.39 -8.18 6.95
C ASP A 300 -20.23 -6.92 7.17
N ASN A 301 -21.46 -7.11 7.66
CA ASN A 301 -22.37 -6.00 7.90
C ASN A 301 -21.95 -5.22 9.13
N GLY A 302 -21.47 -3.98 8.93
CA GLY A 302 -20.90 -3.15 9.99
C GLY A 302 -19.39 -3.33 10.19
N GLY A 303 -18.71 -4.08 9.31
CA GLY A 303 -17.26 -4.10 9.23
C GLY A 303 -16.69 -2.76 8.75
N LEU A 304 -15.39 -2.54 8.96
CA LEU A 304 -14.69 -1.32 8.55
C LEU A 304 -14.83 -1.05 7.04
N GLU A 305 -14.70 -2.11 6.23
CA GLU A 305 -14.82 -2.05 4.77
C GLU A 305 -16.19 -1.55 4.35
N ASN A 306 -17.24 -2.01 5.03
CA ASN A 306 -18.62 -1.62 4.77
C ASN A 306 -18.84 -0.14 5.14
N GLU A 307 -18.37 0.30 6.32
CA GLU A 307 -18.44 1.71 6.74
C GLU A 307 -17.76 2.64 5.72
N VAL A 308 -16.58 2.25 5.22
CA VAL A 308 -15.86 3.01 4.18
C VAL A 308 -16.58 2.96 2.84
N TYR A 309 -17.19 1.83 2.47
CA TYR A 309 -17.97 1.70 1.23
C TYR A 309 -19.24 2.57 1.25
N GLU A 310 -19.90 2.71 2.40
CA GLU A 310 -21.04 3.62 2.54
C GLU A 310 -20.63 5.09 2.30
N VAL A 311 -19.43 5.52 2.74
CA VAL A 311 -18.90 6.84 2.37
C VAL A 311 -18.82 7.02 0.86
N LEU A 312 -18.37 5.99 0.12
CA LEU A 312 -18.33 6.03 -1.34
C LEU A 312 -19.71 6.13 -1.97
N ARG A 313 -20.71 5.42 -1.43
CA ARG A 313 -22.11 5.50 -1.87
C ARG A 313 -22.70 6.88 -1.66
N ILE A 314 -22.48 7.49 -0.50
CA ILE A 314 -22.92 8.85 -0.17
C ILE A 314 -22.25 9.87 -1.12
N LEU A 315 -20.96 9.69 -1.44
CA LEU A 315 -20.30 10.52 -2.44
C LEU A 315 -20.88 10.33 -3.85
N ALA A 316 -21.21 9.10 -4.22
CA ALA A 316 -21.81 8.79 -5.52
C ALA A 316 -23.22 9.37 -5.68
N SER A 317 -23.98 9.53 -4.58
CA SER A 317 -25.30 10.21 -4.59
C SER A 317 -25.20 11.74 -4.60
N GLY A 318 -23.99 12.31 -4.46
CA GLY A 318 -23.77 13.76 -4.45
C GLY A 318 -23.95 14.41 -3.08
N GLU A 319 -24.05 13.63 -2.01
CA GLU A 319 -24.20 14.13 -0.63
C GLU A 319 -22.83 14.43 0.02
N PHE A 320 -22.10 15.39 -0.55
CA PHE A 320 -20.70 15.66 -0.18
C PHE A 320 -20.51 16.03 1.30
N HIS A 321 -21.45 16.76 1.89
CA HIS A 321 -21.36 17.12 3.31
C HIS A 321 -21.51 15.91 4.22
N ALA A 322 -22.50 15.06 3.96
CA ALA A 322 -22.73 13.84 4.73
C ALA A 322 -21.54 12.89 4.63
N ALA A 323 -20.94 12.74 3.44
CA ALA A 323 -19.75 11.92 3.27
C ALA A 323 -18.54 12.47 4.05
N LYS A 324 -18.33 13.79 4.05
CA LYS A 324 -17.25 14.43 4.85
C LYS A 324 -17.48 14.29 6.36
N GLN A 325 -18.73 14.34 6.82
CA GLN A 325 -19.04 14.09 8.23
C GLN A 325 -18.79 12.62 8.58
N ALA A 326 -19.19 11.68 7.71
CA ALA A 326 -18.98 10.26 7.93
C ALA A 326 -17.48 9.91 7.96
N ILE A 327 -16.67 10.42 7.03
CA ILE A 327 -15.23 10.12 7.00
C ILE A 327 -14.45 10.79 8.15
N LEU A 328 -14.97 11.89 8.71
CA LEU A 328 -14.38 12.57 9.87
C LEU A 328 -15.04 12.13 11.19
N ASP A 329 -15.92 11.13 11.15
CA ASP A 329 -16.47 10.55 12.37
C ASP A 329 -15.33 9.97 13.22
N PRO A 330 -15.20 10.35 14.51
CA PRO A 330 -14.10 9.90 15.34
C PRO A 330 -13.97 8.37 15.41
N SER A 331 -15.09 7.65 15.46
CA SER A 331 -15.06 6.19 15.55
C SER A 331 -14.52 5.57 14.26
N LEU A 332 -14.92 6.08 13.09
CA LEU A 332 -14.40 5.58 11.82
C LEU A 332 -12.93 5.98 11.63
N LEU A 333 -12.55 7.21 12.00
CA LEU A 333 -11.18 7.68 11.94
C LEU A 333 -10.24 6.83 12.78
N ASP A 334 -10.60 6.53 14.04
CA ASP A 334 -9.77 5.70 14.92
C ASP A 334 -9.56 4.30 14.32
N LYS A 335 -10.62 3.68 13.79
CA LYS A 335 -10.51 2.40 13.07
C LYS A 335 -9.59 2.50 11.85
N LEU A 336 -9.75 3.55 11.02
CA LEU A 336 -8.91 3.76 9.85
C LEU A 336 -7.44 3.97 10.24
N TYR A 337 -7.15 4.76 11.26
CA TYR A 337 -5.78 4.94 11.77
C TYR A 337 -5.20 3.65 12.33
N ALA A 338 -5.99 2.84 13.02
CA ALA A 338 -5.55 1.54 13.53
C ALA A 338 -5.22 0.55 12.40
N HIS A 339 -6.03 0.52 11.35
CA HIS A 339 -5.90 -0.46 10.26
C HIS A 339 -4.92 -0.03 9.16
N ILE A 340 -4.99 1.22 8.68
CA ILE A 340 -4.17 1.68 7.55
C ILE A 340 -3.18 2.80 7.92
N GLY A 341 -3.14 3.22 9.19
CA GLY A 341 -2.27 4.31 9.65
C GLY A 341 -0.78 4.09 9.37
N PHE A 342 -0.32 2.84 9.36
CA PHE A 342 1.06 2.51 8.98
C PHE A 342 1.39 2.86 7.52
N ALA A 343 0.38 2.85 6.64
CA ALA A 343 0.51 3.04 5.20
C ALA A 343 0.03 4.40 4.70
N LEU A 344 -0.53 5.25 5.56
CA LEU A 344 -0.92 6.62 5.20
C LEU A 344 0.30 7.42 4.67
N PRO A 345 0.11 8.28 3.65
CA PRO A 345 1.16 9.17 3.15
C PRO A 345 1.70 10.17 4.19
N GLU A 346 2.71 10.96 3.82
CA GLU A 346 3.27 12.02 4.66
C GLU A 346 2.17 12.97 5.20
N ASP A 347 2.38 13.47 6.42
CA ASP A 347 1.38 14.22 7.22
C ASP A 347 0.12 13.42 7.58
N LYS A 348 0.31 12.19 8.09
CA LYS A 348 -0.74 11.24 8.48
C LYS A 348 -1.88 11.87 9.28
N ASP A 349 -1.56 12.77 10.20
CA ASP A 349 -2.52 13.46 11.07
C ASP A 349 -3.48 14.39 10.30
N THR A 350 -3.08 14.84 9.11
CA THR A 350 -3.88 15.76 8.27
C THR A 350 -4.44 15.10 7.02
N PHE A 351 -4.20 13.79 6.83
CA PHE A 351 -4.58 13.08 5.62
C PHE A 351 -6.08 13.17 5.31
N PHE A 352 -6.93 12.86 6.29
CA PHE A 352 -8.39 12.87 6.09
C PHE A 352 -8.95 14.29 5.91
N GLU A 353 -8.36 15.29 6.56
CA GLU A 353 -8.69 16.69 6.29
C GLU A 353 -8.35 17.09 4.85
N ARG A 354 -7.18 16.67 4.34
CA ARG A 354 -6.79 16.91 2.95
C ARG A 354 -7.72 16.20 1.98
N LEU A 355 -8.15 14.97 2.30
CA LEU A 355 -9.12 14.22 1.50
C LEU A 355 -10.48 14.94 1.45
N CYS A 356 -10.96 15.49 2.58
CA CYS A 356 -12.17 16.31 2.62
C CYS A 356 -12.05 17.57 1.74
N ARG A 357 -10.90 18.24 1.76
CA ARG A 357 -10.63 19.39 0.88
C ARG A 357 -10.63 18.97 -0.59
N LEU A 358 -10.11 17.79 -0.92
CA LEU A 358 -10.14 17.26 -2.28
C LEU A 358 -11.57 16.94 -2.74
N ILE A 359 -12.41 16.39 -1.86
CA ILE A 359 -13.85 16.21 -2.13
C ILE A 359 -14.49 17.55 -2.48
N ASP A 360 -14.21 18.61 -1.70
CA ASP A 360 -14.74 19.96 -1.98
C ASP A 360 -14.29 20.50 -3.34
N GLN A 361 -13.01 20.34 -3.68
CA GLN A 361 -12.49 20.77 -4.97
C GLN A 361 -13.16 20.02 -6.13
N LYS A 362 -13.31 18.70 -6.01
CA LYS A 362 -13.99 17.87 -7.03
C LYS A 362 -15.47 18.20 -7.16
N ALA A 363 -16.16 18.39 -6.04
CA ALA A 363 -17.57 18.78 -6.02
C ALA A 363 -17.77 20.16 -6.62
N PHE A 364 -16.89 21.12 -6.31
CA PHE A 364 -16.90 22.45 -6.91
C PHE A 364 -16.74 22.40 -8.43
N LEU A 365 -15.77 21.64 -8.95
CA LEU A 365 -15.57 21.46 -10.39
C LEU A 365 -16.78 20.80 -11.06
N LEU A 366 -17.37 19.79 -10.42
CA LEU A 366 -18.59 19.15 -10.89
C LEU A 366 -19.75 20.16 -10.98
N ILE A 367 -20.01 20.93 -9.93
CA ILE A 367 -21.08 21.93 -9.88
C ILE A 367 -20.89 22.95 -11.01
N LEU A 368 -19.67 23.44 -11.23
CA LEU A 368 -19.38 24.41 -12.30
C LEU A 368 -19.45 23.82 -13.71
N SER A 369 -19.18 22.52 -13.87
CA SER A 369 -19.35 21.85 -15.16
C SER A 369 -20.80 21.84 -15.63
N ILE A 370 -21.76 21.88 -14.70
CA ILE A 370 -23.21 21.80 -14.99
C ILE A 370 -23.95 23.13 -14.77
N THR A 371 -23.30 24.15 -14.21
CA THR A 371 -23.93 25.46 -13.93
C THR A 371 -23.22 26.59 -14.68
N LYS A 372 -24.00 27.47 -15.33
CA LYS A 372 -23.46 28.66 -16.00
C LYS A 372 -23.05 29.76 -15.02
N ARG A 373 -23.80 29.89 -13.92
CA ARG A 373 -23.59 30.90 -12.88
C ARG A 373 -24.11 30.36 -11.56
N ILE A 374 -23.35 30.56 -10.49
CA ILE A 374 -23.77 30.19 -9.15
C ILE A 374 -23.11 31.13 -8.13
N SER A 375 -23.89 31.60 -7.14
CA SER A 375 -23.33 32.46 -6.09
C SER A 375 -22.38 31.67 -5.19
N ARG A 376 -21.37 32.37 -4.66
CA ARG A 376 -20.42 31.78 -3.71
C ARG A 376 -21.12 31.18 -2.50
N GLN A 377 -22.10 31.90 -1.95
CA GLN A 377 -22.90 31.41 -0.84
C GLN A 377 -23.58 30.07 -1.16
N LYS A 378 -24.19 29.94 -2.34
CA LYS A 378 -24.89 28.71 -2.71
C LYS A 378 -23.93 27.54 -2.89
N ILE A 379 -22.75 27.75 -3.48
CA ILE A 379 -21.70 26.72 -3.55
C ILE A 379 -21.30 26.27 -2.16
N LEU A 380 -20.98 27.21 -1.26
CA LEU A 380 -20.50 26.87 0.08
C LEU A 380 -21.57 26.13 0.87
N THR A 381 -22.85 26.51 0.75
CA THR A 381 -23.97 25.76 1.32
C THR A 381 -24.10 24.36 0.72
N MET A 382 -23.93 24.19 -0.59
CA MET A 382 -23.96 22.85 -1.24
C MET A 382 -22.79 21.96 -0.81
N LEU A 383 -21.63 22.55 -0.46
CA LEU A 383 -20.50 21.85 0.14
C LEU A 383 -20.67 21.62 1.65
N GLY A 384 -21.77 22.13 2.24
CA GLY A 384 -22.13 21.95 3.64
C GLY A 384 -21.47 22.92 4.63
N TYR A 385 -21.07 24.10 4.16
CA TYR A 385 -20.55 25.17 5.01
C TYR A 385 -21.62 26.23 5.29
N SER A 386 -21.76 26.59 6.57
CA SER A 386 -22.65 27.66 7.03
C SER A 386 -21.91 29.00 7.08
N SER A 387 -22.61 30.08 6.73
CA SER A 387 -22.11 31.46 6.88
C SER A 387 -21.94 31.89 8.34
N GLU A 388 -22.46 31.10 9.30
CA GLU A 388 -22.31 31.36 10.73
C GLU A 388 -20.87 31.11 11.21
N ASN A 389 -20.16 30.15 10.61
CA ASN A 389 -18.74 29.91 10.89
C ASN A 389 -17.87 30.65 9.87
N ILE A 390 -17.75 31.96 10.06
CA ILE A 390 -17.10 32.89 9.12
C ILE A 390 -15.65 32.49 8.82
N ALA A 391 -14.91 31.97 9.81
CA ALA A 391 -13.51 31.60 9.64
C ALA A 391 -13.34 30.44 8.64
N ILE A 392 -14.07 29.33 8.84
CA ILE A 392 -14.02 28.17 7.94
C ILE A 392 -14.62 28.53 6.59
N TYR A 393 -15.74 29.27 6.58
CA TYR A 393 -16.40 29.71 5.36
C TYR A 393 -15.47 30.51 4.44
N ASN A 394 -14.73 31.47 5.00
CA ASN A 394 -13.78 32.28 4.25
C ASN A 394 -12.55 31.48 3.80
N ASP A 395 -12.04 30.59 4.65
CA ASP A 395 -10.90 29.73 4.30
C ASP A 395 -11.22 28.82 3.10
N VAL A 396 -12.37 28.14 3.13
CA VAL A 396 -12.82 27.29 2.01
C VAL A 396 -13.04 28.14 0.75
N SER A 397 -13.71 29.30 0.88
CA SER A 397 -13.88 30.24 -0.24
C SER A 397 -12.54 30.61 -0.89
N ASN A 398 -11.54 30.99 -0.08
CA ASN A 398 -10.24 31.40 -0.58
C ASN A 398 -9.51 30.24 -1.26
N LYS A 399 -9.63 29.02 -0.72
CA LYS A 399 -9.08 27.81 -1.35
C LYS A 399 -9.72 27.49 -2.70
N LEU A 400 -11.04 27.69 -2.85
CA LEU A 400 -11.72 27.52 -4.14
C LEU A 400 -11.28 28.57 -5.17
N LEU A 401 -11.05 29.82 -4.74
CA LEU A 401 -10.49 30.86 -5.62
C LEU A 401 -9.06 30.53 -6.05
N LEU A 402 -8.22 30.08 -5.11
CA LEU A 402 -6.88 29.60 -5.39
C LEU A 402 -6.89 28.43 -6.39
N LEU A 403 -7.87 27.52 -6.30
CA LEU A 403 -8.03 26.41 -7.24
C LEU A 403 -8.25 26.90 -8.67
N ILE A 404 -9.10 27.93 -8.87
CA ILE A 404 -9.33 28.53 -10.19
C ILE A 404 -8.00 29.03 -10.78
N SER A 405 -7.22 29.74 -9.97
CA SER A 405 -5.92 30.26 -10.41
C SER A 405 -4.89 29.15 -10.65
N ALA A 406 -4.79 28.18 -9.73
CA ALA A 406 -3.79 27.12 -9.79
C ALA A 406 -4.01 26.14 -10.95
N LEU A 407 -5.27 25.83 -11.28
CA LEU A 407 -5.63 25.01 -12.43
C LEU A 407 -5.82 25.82 -13.72
N ASN A 408 -5.56 27.13 -13.67
CA ASN A 408 -5.75 28.06 -14.79
C ASN A 408 -7.14 27.92 -15.46
N LEU A 409 -8.19 27.73 -14.66
CA LEU A 409 -9.54 27.45 -15.17
C LEU A 409 -10.15 28.63 -15.94
N GLY A 410 -9.51 29.79 -15.90
CA GLY A 410 -9.83 30.93 -16.77
C GLY A 410 -9.73 30.59 -18.26
N GLU A 411 -8.80 29.70 -18.66
CA GLU A 411 -8.73 29.17 -20.03
C GLU A 411 -9.97 28.34 -20.38
N SER A 412 -10.48 27.59 -19.40
CA SER A 412 -11.76 26.88 -19.47
C SER A 412 -12.98 27.79 -19.21
N LYS A 413 -12.78 29.12 -19.23
CA LYS A 413 -13.81 30.15 -19.03
C LYS A 413 -14.56 30.07 -17.69
N ILE A 414 -13.95 29.43 -16.70
CA ILE A 414 -14.41 29.45 -15.32
C ILE A 414 -13.76 30.64 -14.62
N VAL A 415 -14.57 31.59 -14.17
CA VAL A 415 -14.10 32.83 -13.52
C VAL A 415 -14.94 33.17 -12.30
N TYR A 416 -14.36 33.95 -11.40
CA TYR A 416 -15.07 34.57 -10.29
C TYR A 416 -15.37 36.05 -10.61
N GLU A 417 -16.59 36.50 -10.35
CA GLU A 417 -17.02 37.89 -10.56
C GLU A 417 -17.32 38.55 -9.21
N ASP A 418 -16.41 39.41 -8.76
CA ASP A 418 -16.49 40.10 -7.46
C ASP A 418 -17.76 40.95 -7.32
N ALA A 419 -18.17 41.63 -8.40
CA ALA A 419 -19.31 42.55 -8.38
C ALA A 419 -20.64 41.86 -8.02
N THR A 420 -20.72 40.55 -8.22
CA THR A 420 -21.94 39.76 -8.03
C THR A 420 -21.73 38.55 -7.14
N ASP A 421 -20.56 38.45 -6.49
CA ASP A 421 -20.16 37.36 -5.59
C ASP A 421 -20.46 35.96 -6.18
N SER A 422 -20.17 35.79 -7.47
CA SER A 422 -20.61 34.63 -8.25
C SER A 422 -19.49 33.98 -9.05
N PHE A 423 -19.52 32.65 -9.09
CA PHE A 423 -18.74 31.86 -10.03
C PHE A 423 -19.50 31.72 -11.34
N LEU A 424 -18.78 31.82 -12.46
CA LEU A 424 -19.32 31.81 -13.81
C LEU A 424 -18.57 30.79 -14.66
N HIS A 425 -19.31 30.03 -15.45
CA HIS A 425 -18.78 29.25 -16.55
C HIS A 425 -19.32 29.87 -17.84
N LYS A 426 -18.47 30.67 -18.51
CA LYS A 426 -18.89 31.37 -19.73
C LYS A 426 -18.90 30.38 -20.91
N PRO A 427 -19.93 30.43 -21.78
CA PRO A 427 -19.94 29.60 -22.97
C PRO A 427 -18.77 29.97 -23.89
N LEU A 428 -18.11 28.95 -24.44
CA LEU A 428 -17.14 29.14 -25.52
C LEU A 428 -17.89 29.53 -26.80
N SER A 429 -17.39 30.53 -27.52
CA SER A 429 -17.82 30.73 -28.91
C SER A 429 -17.31 29.58 -29.79
N ASP A 430 -17.96 29.31 -30.93
CA ASP A 430 -17.54 28.22 -31.83
C ASP A 430 -16.11 28.41 -32.34
N ALA A 431 -15.68 29.65 -32.56
CA ALA A 431 -14.31 29.99 -32.95
C ALA A 431 -13.30 29.68 -31.83
N GLU A 432 -13.60 30.05 -30.58
CA GLU A 432 -12.73 29.74 -29.43
C GLU A 432 -12.71 28.23 -29.13
N ARG A 433 -13.84 27.54 -29.31
CA ARG A 433 -13.92 26.09 -29.15
C ARG A 433 -13.06 25.38 -30.19
N GLN A 434 -13.09 25.86 -31.43
CA GLN A 434 -12.25 25.36 -32.51
C GLN A 434 -10.77 25.62 -32.26
N ASP A 435 -10.42 26.79 -31.72
CA ASP A 435 -9.04 27.15 -31.36
C ASP A 435 -8.53 26.31 -30.16
N MET A 436 -9.34 26.11 -29.13
CA MET A 436 -9.02 25.20 -28.02
C MET A 436 -8.84 23.75 -28.47
N LEU A 437 -9.71 23.26 -29.37
CA LEU A 437 -9.58 21.92 -29.94
C LEU A 437 -8.33 21.82 -30.83
N GLN A 438 -8.02 22.84 -31.63
CA GLN A 438 -6.80 22.87 -32.44
C GLN A 438 -5.53 22.92 -31.58
N ASN A 439 -5.54 23.69 -30.49
CA ASN A 439 -4.43 23.74 -29.54
C ASN A 439 -4.28 22.41 -28.79
N GLY A 440 -5.38 21.78 -28.37
CA GLY A 440 -5.39 20.46 -27.75
C GLY A 440 -4.89 19.36 -28.70
N VAL A 441 -5.32 19.39 -29.97
CA VAL A 441 -4.81 18.48 -31.02
C VAL A 441 -3.33 18.75 -31.29
N SER A 442 -2.90 20.01 -31.32
CA SER A 442 -1.49 20.36 -31.54
C SER A 442 -0.58 19.91 -30.40
N GLN A 443 -1.05 20.02 -29.15
CA GLN A 443 -0.38 19.46 -27.98
C GLN A 443 -0.30 17.94 -28.06
N LEU A 444 -1.42 17.25 -28.34
CA LEU A 444 -1.43 15.79 -28.50
C LEU A 444 -0.50 15.31 -29.62
N VAL A 445 -0.47 16.01 -30.75
CA VAL A 445 0.44 15.72 -31.87
C VAL A 445 1.89 16.01 -31.46
N GLY A 446 2.14 17.04 -30.66
CA GLY A 446 3.43 17.32 -30.04
C GLY A 446 3.91 16.19 -29.15
N ASP A 447 3.05 15.71 -28.26
CA ASP A 447 3.35 14.63 -27.32
C ASP A 447 3.60 13.30 -28.05
N VAL A 448 2.77 12.95 -29.03
CA VAL A 448 2.96 11.77 -29.88
C VAL A 448 4.25 11.87 -30.69
N ARG A 449 4.60 13.04 -31.21
CA ARG A 449 5.87 13.26 -31.93
C ARG A 449 7.06 13.17 -30.98
N ALA A 450 6.95 13.68 -29.76
CA ALA A 450 7.99 13.57 -28.75
C ALA A 450 8.21 12.10 -28.35
N GLU A 451 7.14 11.34 -28.17
CA GLU A 451 7.17 9.91 -27.85
C GLU A 451 7.74 9.08 -29.03
N ALA A 452 7.33 9.38 -30.26
CA ALA A 452 7.90 8.76 -31.46
C ALA A 452 9.39 9.09 -31.63
N SER A 453 9.79 10.33 -31.36
CA SER A 453 11.19 10.77 -31.41
C SER A 453 12.03 10.10 -30.32
N ALA A 454 11.49 9.97 -29.10
CA ALA A 454 12.13 9.24 -28.01
C ALA A 454 12.28 7.74 -28.34
N THR A 455 11.26 7.14 -28.96
CA THR A 455 11.30 5.74 -29.43
C THR A 455 12.33 5.54 -30.55
N MET A 456 12.41 6.48 -31.48
CA MET A 456 13.40 6.46 -32.56
C MET A 456 14.82 6.64 -32.03
N LEU A 457 15.06 7.58 -31.11
CA LEU A 457 16.33 7.76 -30.39
C LEU A 457 16.73 6.49 -29.64
N LYS A 458 15.78 5.86 -28.94
CA LYS A 458 15.99 4.59 -28.26
C LYS A 458 16.38 3.48 -29.25
N SER A 459 15.73 3.39 -30.41
CA SER A 459 16.07 2.41 -31.44
C SER A 459 17.45 2.62 -32.07
N VAL A 460 17.86 3.88 -32.26
CA VAL A 460 19.20 4.26 -32.76
C VAL A 460 20.27 3.96 -31.71
N LEU A 461 20.00 4.25 -30.44
CA LEU A 461 20.90 3.91 -29.33
C LEU A 461 21.06 2.39 -29.16
N ILE A 462 19.98 1.62 -29.35
CA ILE A 462 20.03 0.16 -29.33
C ILE A 462 20.88 -0.37 -30.50
N ARG A 463 20.66 0.13 -31.73
CA ARG A 463 21.50 -0.25 -32.89
C ARG A 463 22.97 0.09 -32.67
N LYS A 464 23.28 1.26 -32.10
CA LYS A 464 24.67 1.68 -31.86
C LYS A 464 25.39 0.90 -30.75
N HIS A 465 24.65 0.18 -29.91
CA HIS A 465 25.21 -0.62 -28.81
C HIS A 465 25.19 -2.14 -29.07
N TYR A 466 24.46 -2.59 -30.09
CA TYR A 466 24.28 -4.01 -30.41
C TYR A 466 24.58 -4.39 -31.87
N ASP A 467 24.89 -3.41 -32.73
CA ASP A 467 25.70 -3.57 -33.95
C ASP A 467 27.06 -2.87 -33.72
#